data_AF-A0AAW4CM59-F1
#
_entry.id   AF-A0AAW4CM59-F1
#
_cell.length_a   1.000
_cell.length_b   1.000
_cell.length_c   1.000
_cell.angle_alpha   90.00
_cell.angle_beta   90.00
_cell.angle_gamma   90.00
#
_symmetry.space_group_name_H-M   'P 1'
#
loop_
_entity.id
_entity.type
_entity.pdbx_description
1 polymer ?
#
loop_
_entity_poly.entity_id
_entity_poly.type
_entity_poly.pdbx_seq_one_letter_code
_entity_poly.pdbx_strand_id
1 'polypeptide(L)'
;VVQRKPGALRNGAPFLELPDAFQRLQRHLLRNPGGDREMVEILALVLHHDEQLVLTAVTMALEAGVPTKTHILNLLYRLVDGKPISTPPVTAPQALKLVSEPMANVERYDDLRKEKRHAS
;
A
#
# COMPACT_ATOMS: atom_id res chain seq x y z
N VAL A 1 2.38 34.75 3.32
CA VAL A 1 3.77 34.30 3.60
C VAL A 1 3.94 32.97 2.90
N VAL A 2 4.70 32.94 1.80
CA VAL A 2 4.84 31.77 0.91
C VAL A 2 5.69 30.71 1.61
N GLN A 3 5.09 29.56 1.92
CA GLN A 3 5.81 28.39 2.40
C GLN A 3 6.87 28.01 1.36
N ARG A 4 8.15 28.08 1.74
CA ARG A 4 9.26 27.67 0.89
C ARG A 4 9.22 26.15 0.76
N LYS A 5 8.71 25.66 -0.39
CA LYS A 5 8.75 24.24 -0.73
C LYS A 5 10.22 23.77 -0.72
N PRO A 6 10.56 22.65 -0.05
CA PRO A 6 11.92 22.15 0.08
C PRO A 6 12.53 21.56 -1.22
N GLY A 7 12.15 22.10 -2.39
CA GLY A 7 12.76 21.80 -3.70
C GLY A 7 13.31 23.03 -4.43
N ALA A 8 13.06 24.26 -3.92
CA ALA A 8 13.51 25.49 -4.56
C ALA A 8 15.05 25.62 -4.64
N LEU A 9 15.77 24.93 -3.76
CA LEU A 9 17.24 24.92 -3.72
C LEU A 9 17.88 23.91 -4.69
N ARG A 10 17.09 23.05 -5.35
CA ARG A 10 17.58 21.89 -6.12
C ARG A 10 17.30 21.99 -7.63
N ASN A 11 17.17 23.19 -8.19
CA ASN A 11 16.93 23.42 -9.62
C ASN A 11 15.73 22.62 -10.19
N GLY A 12 14.70 22.36 -9.37
CA GLY A 12 13.49 21.66 -9.80
C GLY A 12 13.60 20.13 -9.88
N ALA A 13 14.76 19.53 -9.64
CA ALA A 13 14.89 18.08 -9.53
C ALA A 13 14.48 17.60 -8.13
N PRO A 14 13.59 16.60 -7.99
CA PRO A 14 13.19 16.08 -6.68
C PRO A 14 14.36 15.40 -5.95
N PHE A 15 15.28 14.79 -6.69
CA PHE A 15 16.45 14.11 -6.12
C PHE A 15 17.72 14.47 -6.90
N LEU A 16 18.86 14.58 -6.20
CA LEU A 16 20.18 14.68 -6.83
C LEU A 16 20.63 13.32 -7.38
N GLU A 17 20.43 12.29 -6.58
CA GLU A 17 20.57 10.88 -6.93
C GLU A 17 19.33 10.13 -6.46
N LEU A 18 18.93 9.10 -7.20
CA LEU A 18 17.74 8.33 -6.85
C LEU A 18 17.98 7.55 -5.54
N PRO A 19 17.20 7.77 -4.46
CA PRO A 19 17.43 7.09 -3.19
C PRO A 19 17.31 5.56 -3.30
N ASP A 20 18.07 4.84 -2.49
CA ASP A 20 18.13 3.37 -2.49
C ASP A 20 16.76 2.69 -2.41
N ALA A 21 15.83 3.25 -1.62
CA ALA A 21 14.47 2.72 -1.50
C ALA A 21 13.74 2.77 -2.86
N PHE A 22 13.86 3.88 -3.59
CA PHE A 22 13.29 3.99 -4.94
C PHE A 22 13.99 3.06 -5.94
N GLN A 23 15.31 2.86 -5.83
CA GLN A 23 16.02 1.88 -6.68
C GLN A 23 15.56 0.44 -6.41
N ARG A 24 15.30 0.09 -5.15
CA ARG A 24 14.73 -1.22 -4.76
C ARG A 24 13.30 -1.37 -5.27
N LEU A 25 12.47 -0.35 -5.10
CA LEU A 25 11.11 -0.31 -5.64
C LEU A 25 11.10 -0.46 -7.15
N GLN A 26 11.95 0.26 -7.88
CA GLN A 26 12.06 0.17 -9.33
C GLN A 26 12.39 -1.26 -9.78
N ARG A 27 13.40 -1.88 -9.17
CA ARG A 27 13.75 -3.29 -9.45
C ARG A 27 12.62 -4.26 -9.16
N HIS A 28 11.77 -3.96 -8.17
CA HIS A 28 10.60 -4.76 -7.85
C HIS A 28 9.50 -4.59 -8.92
N LEU A 29 9.12 -3.34 -9.23
CA LEU A 29 8.02 -3.04 -10.14
C LEU A 29 8.32 -3.46 -11.59
N LEU A 30 9.56 -3.26 -12.07
CA LEU A 30 9.95 -3.60 -13.45
C LEU A 30 9.87 -5.10 -13.78
N ARG A 31 9.65 -5.96 -12.78
CA ARG A 31 9.38 -7.39 -13.00
C ARG A 31 7.96 -7.66 -13.51
N ASN A 32 7.06 -6.70 -13.36
CA ASN A 32 5.65 -6.82 -13.72
C ASN A 32 5.34 -5.94 -14.95
N PRO A 33 4.46 -6.39 -15.87
CA PRO A 33 3.96 -5.55 -16.96
C PRO A 33 3.32 -4.26 -16.43
N GLY A 34 3.74 -3.11 -16.97
CA GLY A 34 3.26 -1.78 -16.54
C GLY A 34 3.93 -1.22 -15.28
N GLY A 35 4.92 -1.93 -14.72
CA GLY A 35 5.64 -1.46 -13.53
C GLY A 35 6.49 -0.20 -13.74
N ASP A 36 6.90 0.06 -14.98
CA ASP A 36 7.53 1.31 -15.40
C ASP A 36 6.57 2.51 -15.23
N ARG A 37 5.32 2.35 -15.68
CA ARG A 37 4.27 3.35 -15.49
C ARG A 37 3.97 3.56 -14.01
N GLU A 38 3.82 2.48 -13.24
CA GLU A 38 3.60 2.60 -11.79
C GLU A 38 4.76 3.33 -11.11
N MET A 39 6.00 3.02 -11.48
CA MET A 39 7.18 3.70 -10.95
C MET A 39 7.16 5.20 -11.24
N VAL A 40 6.82 5.60 -12.47
CA VAL A 40 6.70 7.02 -12.85
C VAL A 40 5.60 7.72 -12.04
N GLU A 41 4.44 7.08 -11.90
CA GLU A 41 3.33 7.62 -11.12
C GLU A 41 3.69 7.80 -9.63
N ILE A 42 4.51 6.90 -9.07
CA ILE A 42 5.03 7.02 -7.69
C ILE A 42 6.07 8.14 -7.58
N LEU A 43 7.00 8.26 -8.53
CA LEU A 43 7.98 9.36 -8.55
C LEU A 43 7.30 10.73 -8.69
N ALA A 44 6.22 10.80 -9.46
CA ALA A 44 5.43 12.01 -9.66
C ALA A 44 4.77 12.51 -8.36
N LEU A 45 4.62 11.68 -7.32
CA LEU A 45 4.05 12.09 -6.04
C LEU A 45 4.85 13.23 -5.38
N VAL A 46 6.16 13.32 -5.63
CA VAL A 46 7.03 14.37 -5.09
C VAL A 46 6.68 15.77 -5.66
N LEU A 47 5.93 15.84 -6.76
CA LEU A 47 5.43 17.11 -7.30
C LEU A 47 4.32 17.72 -6.42
N HIS A 48 3.63 16.88 -5.64
CA HIS A 48 2.45 17.25 -4.85
C HIS A 48 2.63 17.07 -3.35
N HIS A 49 3.60 16.26 -2.94
CA HIS A 49 3.88 15.92 -1.54
C HIS A 49 5.34 16.20 -1.19
N ASP A 50 5.62 16.33 0.10
CA ASP A 50 6.99 16.43 0.59
C ASP A 50 7.79 15.18 0.23
N GLU A 51 8.99 15.37 -0.34
CA GLU A 51 9.83 14.28 -0.84
C GLU A 51 10.17 13.25 0.25
N GLN A 52 10.34 13.70 1.50
CA GLN A 52 10.72 12.84 2.61
C GLN A 52 9.54 11.97 3.04
N LEU A 53 8.31 12.50 2.96
CA LEU A 53 7.10 11.71 3.20
C LEU A 53 6.91 10.64 2.12
N VAL A 54 7.16 10.95 0.85
CA VAL A 54 7.09 9.95 -0.23
C VAL A 54 8.17 8.88 -0.05
N LEU A 55 9.41 9.27 0.26
CA LEU A 55 10.50 8.33 0.54
C LEU A 55 10.19 7.42 1.73
N THR A 56 9.60 7.99 2.79
CA THR A 56 9.19 7.24 3.98
C THR A 56 8.11 6.23 3.63
N ALA A 57 7.07 6.62 2.90
CA ALA A 57 6.00 5.72 2.46
C ALA A 57 6.53 4.56 1.59
N VAL A 58 7.46 4.83 0.68
CA VAL A 58 8.12 3.80 -0.16
C VAL A 58 8.93 2.83 0.70
N THR A 59 9.71 3.34 1.65
CA THR A 59 10.53 2.53 2.56
C THR A 59 9.66 1.59 3.38
N MET A 60 8.58 2.11 3.96
CA MET A 60 7.63 1.32 4.75
C MET A 60 6.93 0.24 3.91
N ALA A 61 6.55 0.54 2.67
CA ALA A 61 5.91 -0.44 1.79
C ALA A 61 6.87 -1.60 1.43
N LEU A 62 8.16 -1.30 1.27
CA LEU A 62 9.20 -2.31 1.07
C LEU A 62 9.42 -3.15 2.32
N GLU A 63 9.47 -2.54 3.50
CA GLU A 63 9.61 -3.24 4.79
C GLU A 63 8.41 -4.15 5.09
N ALA A 64 7.21 -3.72 4.73
CA ALA A 64 5.99 -4.52 4.83
C ALA A 64 5.95 -5.69 3.81
N GLY A 65 6.88 -5.73 2.85
CA GLY A 65 6.91 -6.72 1.78
C GLY A 65 5.81 -6.55 0.72
N VAL A 66 5.07 -5.42 0.73
CA VAL A 66 3.97 -5.13 -0.19
C VAL A 66 4.20 -3.79 -0.90
N PRO A 67 5.25 -3.65 -1.74
CA PRO A 67 5.63 -2.38 -2.37
C PRO A 67 4.78 -2.06 -3.61
N THR A 68 3.45 -2.06 -3.47
CA THR A 68 2.52 -1.70 -4.54
C THR A 68 2.21 -0.20 -4.51
N LYS A 69 1.89 0.39 -5.67
CA LYS A 69 1.47 1.80 -5.75
C LYS A 69 0.35 2.14 -4.76
N THR A 70 -0.68 1.30 -4.70
CA THR A 70 -1.84 1.52 -3.81
C THR A 70 -1.45 1.53 -2.34
N HIS A 71 -0.56 0.63 -1.93
CA HIS A 71 -0.10 0.59 -0.55
C HIS A 71 0.75 1.82 -0.19
N ILE A 72 1.65 2.22 -1.10
CA ILE A 72 2.47 3.44 -0.95
C ILE A 72 1.58 4.69 -0.82
N LEU A 73 0.56 4.83 -1.68
CA LEU A 73 -0.40 5.93 -1.59
C LEU A 73 -1.14 5.94 -0.26
N ASN A 74 -1.60 4.79 0.22
CA ASN A 74 -2.29 4.69 1.50
C ASN A 74 -1.38 5.14 2.66
N LEU A 75 -0.13 4.67 2.69
CA LEU A 75 0.85 5.07 3.70
C LEU A 75 1.14 6.57 3.62
N LEU A 76 1.34 7.11 2.42
CA LEU A 76 1.57 8.53 2.21
C LEU A 76 0.41 9.38 2.73
N TYR A 77 -0.84 9.02 2.43
CA TYR A 77 -2.00 9.75 2.95
C TYR A 77 -2.11 9.68 4.47
N ARG A 78 -1.74 8.55 5.09
CA ARG A 78 -1.71 8.42 6.55
C ARG A 78 -0.63 9.30 7.18
N LEU A 79 0.55 9.36 6.56
CA LEU A 79 1.63 10.25 6.99
C LEU A 79 1.22 11.72 6.89
N VAL A 80 0.57 12.12 5.79
CA VAL A 80 0.11 13.50 5.57
C VAL A 80 -1.02 13.87 6.55
N ASP A 81 -1.97 12.97 6.79
CA ASP A 81 -3.10 13.22 7.69
C ASP A 81 -2.74 13.06 9.18
N GLY A 82 -1.51 12.66 9.51
CA GLY A 82 -1.11 12.31 10.88
C GLY A 82 -1.86 11.11 11.46
N LYS A 83 -2.46 10.28 10.62
CA LYS A 83 -3.18 9.08 11.04
C LYS A 83 -2.18 8.03 11.50
N PRO A 84 -2.53 7.23 12.53
CA PRO A 84 -1.67 6.14 12.97
C PRO A 84 -1.40 5.21 11.78
N ILE A 85 -0.13 4.79 11.61
CA ILE A 85 0.36 3.91 10.55
C ILE A 85 0.09 2.44 10.87
N SER A 86 0.10 2.09 12.14
CA SER A 86 -0.36 0.79 12.61
C SER A 86 -1.81 0.91 13.03
N THR A 87 -2.66 -0.01 12.57
CA THR A 87 -3.98 -0.16 13.17
C THR A 87 -3.79 -0.74 14.57
N PRO A 88 -4.30 -0.10 15.63
CA PRO A 88 -4.23 -0.69 16.96
C PRO A 88 -4.94 -2.05 16.95
N PRO A 89 -4.43 -3.05 17.68
CA PRO A 89 -5.12 -4.33 17.81
C PRO A 89 -6.53 -4.09 18.34
N VAL A 90 -7.53 -4.57 17.60
CA VAL A 90 -8.92 -4.48 18.02
C VAL A 90 -9.10 -5.45 19.18
N THR A 91 -9.37 -4.91 20.38
CA THR A 91 -9.75 -5.74 21.51
C THR A 91 -11.20 -6.14 21.33
N ALA A 92 -11.44 -7.38 20.89
CA ALA A 92 -12.79 -7.88 20.75
C ALA A 92 -13.48 -7.91 22.13
N PRO A 93 -14.68 -7.32 22.29
CA PRO A 93 -15.43 -7.43 23.54
C PRO A 93 -15.76 -8.89 23.81
N GLN A 94 -15.84 -9.28 25.10
CA GLN A 94 -16.12 -10.68 25.49
C GLN A 94 -17.43 -11.22 24.90
N ALA A 95 -18.39 -10.36 24.61
CA ALA A 95 -19.65 -10.72 23.95
C ALA A 95 -19.47 -11.25 22.51
N LEU A 96 -18.35 -10.96 21.84
CA LEU A 96 -18.02 -11.42 20.49
C LEU A 96 -17.11 -12.67 20.51
N LYS A 97 -17.23 -13.50 21.55
CA LYS A 97 -16.57 -14.81 21.57
C LYS A 97 -17.30 -15.77 20.63
N LEU A 98 -16.55 -16.40 19.73
CA LEU A 98 -17.11 -17.40 18.82
C LEU A 98 -17.63 -18.58 19.64
N VAL A 99 -18.90 -18.93 19.46
CA VAL A 99 -19.49 -20.17 20.01
C VAL A 99 -19.07 -21.37 19.17
N SER A 100 -18.89 -21.16 17.86
CA SER A 100 -18.37 -22.15 16.92
C SER A 100 -17.23 -21.52 16.13
N GLU A 101 -16.06 -22.15 16.18
CA GLU A 101 -14.93 -21.76 15.35
C GLU A 101 -15.22 -22.04 13.86
N PRO A 102 -14.74 -21.18 12.94
CA PRO A 102 -14.88 -21.43 11.52
C PRO A 102 -14.04 -22.66 11.14
N MET A 103 -14.70 -23.66 10.55
CA MET A 103 -14.02 -24.79 9.93
C MET A 103 -13.71 -24.45 8.48
N ALA A 104 -12.47 -24.65 8.05
CA ALA A 104 -12.07 -24.58 6.65
C ALA A 104 -12.56 -25.83 5.89
N ASN A 105 -13.88 -26.00 5.80
CA ASN A 105 -14.52 -27.13 5.14
C ASN A 105 -15.14 -26.70 3.81
N VAL A 106 -14.46 -27.03 2.71
CA VAL A 106 -14.92 -26.77 1.34
C VAL A 106 -16.07 -27.69 0.89
N GLU A 107 -16.24 -28.85 1.53
CA GLU A 107 -17.27 -29.85 1.18
C GLU A 107 -18.70 -29.32 1.40
N ARG A 108 -18.88 -28.33 2.29
CA ARG A 108 -20.18 -27.64 2.49
C ARG A 108 -20.74 -27.05 1.20
N TYR A 109 -19.90 -26.62 0.27
CA TYR A 109 -20.35 -26.10 -1.04
C TYR A 109 -20.68 -27.21 -2.02
N ASP A 110 -19.99 -28.35 -1.95
CA ASP A 110 -20.23 -29.50 -2.82
C ASP A 110 -21.58 -30.16 -2.52
N ASP A 111 -21.99 -30.18 -1.25
CA ASP A 111 -23.31 -30.69 -0.87
C ASP A 111 -24.44 -29.80 -1.38
N LEU A 112 -24.27 -28.48 -1.37
CA LEU A 112 -25.24 -27.54 -1.98
C LEU A 112 -25.37 -27.73 -3.50
N ARG A 113 -24.31 -28.17 -4.19
CA ARG A 113 -24.35 -28.49 -5.63
C ARG A 113 -25.12 -29.76 -5.96
N LYS A 114 -25.27 -30.68 -5.01
CA LYS A 114 -26.00 -31.95 -5.23
C LYS A 114 -27.51 -31.75 -5.18
N GLU A 115 -28.01 -30.72 -4.52
CA GLU A 115 -29.45 -30.62 -4.23
C GLU A 115 -30.33 -30.18 -5.40
N LYS A 116 -29.89 -29.37 -6.38
CA LYS A 116 -30.77 -28.99 -7.51
C LYS A 116 -30.02 -28.75 -8.83
N ARG A 117 -30.12 -29.72 -9.75
CA ARG A 117 -29.94 -29.46 -11.19
C ARG A 117 -31.23 -28.80 -11.70
N HIS A 118 -31.26 -27.47 -11.70
CA HIS A 118 -32.37 -26.67 -12.25
C HIS A 118 -32.23 -26.33 -13.74
N ALA A 119 -31.18 -26.79 -14.41
CA ALA A 119 -31.01 -26.62 -15.84
C ALA A 119 -31.49 -27.89 -16.56
N SER A 120 -32.65 -27.79 -17.21
CA SER A 120 -33.04 -28.63 -18.35
C SER A 120 -32.80 -27.85 -19.64
#